data_AF-A0A7U9N957-F1
#
_entry.id   AF-A0A7U9N957-F1
#
_cell.length_a   1.000
_cell.length_b   1.000
_cell.length_c   1.000
_cell.angle_alpha   90.00
_cell.angle_beta   90.00
_cell.angle_gamma   90.00
#
_symmetry.space_group_name_H-M   'P 1'
#
loop_
_entity.id
_entity.type
_entity.pdbx_description
1 polymer ?
#
loop_
_entity_poly.entity_id
_entity_poly.type
_entity_poly.pdbx_seq_one_letter_code
_entity_poly.pdbx_strand_id
1 'polypeptide(L)'
;MDQGALIAKWGPAITYAAILDQKLAELSGTLNSQESMAKMTALVQGAGSLADGTQSALLGAAELNSGVNELKIGLDSLDSGAGELAAGAGSLKEGAATLKGGTSELKSGTSTLKSGAGELKDGASALRDGTATLKDGTTELKSGTEQLVQGVGTLNDGAESLKDGAGALRDGVLTLDEGMGTLDEGALALVDGMFEFDEEGISKLTDLFGDDVEDVIDRLKAVADAGKEYNTFTQLPADVDGSVKFIIKTEGVEKQ
;
A
#
# COMPACT_ATOMS: atom_id res chain seq x y z
N MET A 1 -51.07 16.71 -166.53
CA MET A 1 -49.81 15.99 -166.26
C MET A 1 -50.10 14.52 -166.39
N ASP A 2 -49.43 13.85 -167.33
CA ASP A 2 -49.52 12.40 -167.55
C ASP A 2 -49.06 11.64 -166.29
N GLN A 3 -49.78 10.57 -165.92
CA GLN A 3 -49.43 9.69 -164.80
C GLN A 3 -47.99 9.14 -164.93
N GLY A 4 -47.49 8.91 -166.14
CA GLY A 4 -46.13 8.44 -166.39
C GLY A 4 -45.03 9.42 -165.93
N ALA A 5 -45.27 10.73 -166.07
CA ALA A 5 -44.31 11.77 -165.68
C ALA A 5 -44.22 11.98 -164.15
N LEU A 6 -45.32 11.73 -163.43
CA LEU A 6 -45.35 11.79 -161.96
C LEU A 6 -44.62 10.59 -161.33
N ILE A 7 -44.75 9.40 -161.92
CA ILE A 7 -44.06 8.18 -161.48
C ILE A 7 -42.53 8.30 -161.71
N ALA A 8 -42.08 8.86 -162.82
CA ALA A 8 -40.65 9.03 -163.09
C ALA A 8 -39.97 10.06 -162.16
N LYS A 9 -40.68 11.15 -161.80
CA LYS A 9 -40.14 12.23 -160.96
C LYS A 9 -40.15 11.89 -159.46
N TRP A 10 -41.15 11.14 -158.99
CA TRP A 10 -41.33 10.85 -157.55
C TRP A 10 -41.22 9.37 -157.19
N GLY A 11 -41.15 8.46 -158.17
CA GLY A 11 -41.10 7.00 -157.97
C GLY A 11 -40.02 6.53 -157.00
N PRO A 12 -38.74 6.90 -157.14
CA PRO A 12 -37.69 6.52 -156.20
C PRO A 12 -37.93 7.02 -154.77
N ALA A 13 -38.50 8.22 -154.60
CA ALA A 13 -38.87 8.76 -153.30
C ALA A 13 -40.05 8.00 -152.67
N ILE A 14 -41.01 7.54 -153.48
CA ILE A 14 -42.11 6.65 -153.06
C ILE A 14 -41.56 5.28 -152.64
N THR A 15 -40.58 4.72 -153.37
CA THR A 15 -39.94 3.44 -153.01
C THR A 15 -39.13 3.55 -151.71
N TYR A 16 -38.41 4.65 -151.51
CA TYR A 16 -37.68 4.91 -150.26
C TYR A 16 -38.64 5.08 -149.07
N ALA A 17 -39.75 5.80 -149.24
CA ALA A 17 -40.78 5.94 -148.22
C ALA A 17 -41.37 4.57 -147.84
N ALA A 18 -41.67 3.72 -148.82
CA ALA A 18 -42.18 2.36 -148.58
C ALA A 18 -41.18 1.45 -147.85
N ILE A 19 -39.88 1.54 -148.18
CA ILE A 19 -38.82 0.79 -147.46
C ILE A 19 -38.65 1.32 -146.04
N LEU A 20 -38.75 2.64 -145.84
CA LEU A 20 -38.72 3.23 -144.51
C LEU A 20 -39.90 2.74 -143.67
N ASP A 21 -41.10 2.74 -144.24
CA ASP A 21 -42.32 2.24 -143.59
C ASP A 21 -42.21 0.76 -143.25
N GLN A 22 -41.65 -0.06 -144.15
CA GLN A 22 -41.39 -1.48 -143.88
C GLN A 22 -40.39 -1.67 -142.74
N LYS A 23 -39.27 -0.93 -142.74
CA LYS A 23 -38.28 -1.01 -141.65
C LYS A 23 -38.83 -0.49 -140.32
N LEU A 24 -39.67 0.55 -140.35
CA LEU A 24 -40.40 1.04 -139.19
C LEU A 24 -41.38 0.00 -138.66
N ALA A 25 -42.07 -0.73 -139.54
CA ALA A 25 -42.97 -1.82 -139.17
C ALA A 25 -42.23 -3.02 -138.59
N GLU A 26 -41.10 -3.43 -139.18
CA GLU A 26 -40.24 -4.50 -138.64
C GLU A 26 -39.64 -4.13 -137.29
N LEU A 27 -39.13 -2.90 -137.15
CA LEU A 27 -38.60 -2.40 -135.88
C LEU A 27 -39.69 -2.34 -134.81
N SER A 28 -40.87 -1.81 -135.15
CA SER A 28 -42.05 -1.77 -134.27
C SER A 28 -42.50 -3.17 -133.86
N GLY A 29 -42.54 -4.11 -134.81
CA GLY A 29 -42.88 -5.52 -134.56
C GLY A 29 -41.86 -6.24 -133.68
N THR A 30 -40.58 -5.93 -133.81
CA THR A 30 -39.50 -6.50 -132.97
C THR A 30 -39.56 -5.93 -131.54
N LEU A 31 -39.82 -4.63 -131.40
CA LEU A 31 -40.03 -3.94 -130.11
C LEU A 31 -41.26 -4.46 -129.38
N ASN A 32 -42.37 -4.64 -130.11
CA ASN A 32 -43.63 -5.15 -129.57
C ASN A 32 -43.72 -6.68 -129.57
N SER A 33 -42.64 -7.39 -129.94
CA SER A 33 -42.63 -8.84 -129.90
C SER A 33 -42.78 -9.33 -128.46
N GLN A 34 -43.50 -10.44 -128.29
CA GLN A 34 -43.73 -11.06 -126.98
C GLN A 34 -42.40 -11.39 -126.27
N GLU A 35 -41.35 -11.74 -127.03
CA GLU A 35 -40.02 -12.04 -126.50
C GLU A 35 -39.30 -10.78 -125.97
N SER A 36 -39.31 -9.67 -126.73
CA SER A 36 -38.73 -8.39 -126.28
C SER A 36 -39.44 -7.87 -125.03
N MET A 37 -40.77 -7.95 -124.99
CA MET A 37 -41.57 -7.58 -123.82
C MET A 37 -41.26 -8.49 -122.61
N ALA A 38 -41.14 -9.80 -122.81
CA ALA A 38 -40.79 -10.74 -121.74
C ALA A 38 -39.39 -10.49 -121.15
N LYS A 39 -38.39 -10.23 -122.01
CA LYS A 39 -37.03 -9.84 -121.58
C LYS A 39 -37.04 -8.52 -120.80
N MET A 40 -37.81 -7.53 -121.25
CA MET A 40 -38.00 -6.28 -120.53
C MET A 40 -38.65 -6.52 -119.15
N THR A 41 -39.70 -7.34 -119.07
CA THR A 41 -40.35 -7.69 -117.81
C THR A 41 -39.39 -8.41 -116.85
N ALA A 42 -38.59 -9.37 -117.34
CA ALA A 42 -37.60 -10.07 -116.54
C ALA A 42 -36.50 -9.13 -116.01
N LEU A 43 -36.04 -8.19 -116.84
CA LEU A 43 -35.09 -7.17 -116.41
C LEU A 43 -35.68 -6.26 -115.32
N VAL A 44 -36.92 -5.82 -115.49
CA VAL A 44 -37.63 -5.00 -114.48
C VAL A 44 -37.80 -5.77 -113.17
N GLN A 45 -38.18 -7.06 -113.22
CA GLN A 45 -38.27 -7.90 -112.03
C GLN A 45 -36.92 -8.14 -111.36
N GLY A 46 -35.86 -8.36 -112.14
CA GLY A 46 -34.50 -8.50 -111.64
C GLY A 46 -33.99 -7.23 -110.97
N ALA A 47 -34.26 -6.06 -111.58
CA ALA A 47 -33.95 -4.76 -111.01
C ALA A 47 -34.74 -4.51 -109.70
N GLY A 48 -36.02 -4.89 -109.66
CA GLY A 48 -36.84 -4.84 -108.45
C GLY A 48 -36.27 -5.72 -107.34
N SER A 49 -35.94 -6.98 -107.65
CA SER A 49 -35.35 -7.92 -106.69
C SER A 49 -33.99 -7.45 -106.17
N LEU A 50 -33.17 -6.86 -107.04
CA LEU A 50 -31.90 -6.25 -106.64
C LEU A 50 -32.10 -5.03 -105.73
N ALA A 51 -33.09 -4.19 -106.03
CA ALA A 51 -33.44 -3.06 -105.17
C ALA A 51 -33.90 -3.52 -103.78
N ASP A 52 -34.79 -4.53 -103.71
CA ASP A 52 -35.26 -5.11 -102.46
C ASP A 52 -34.12 -5.76 -101.65
N GLY A 53 -33.22 -6.48 -102.33
CA GLY A 53 -32.03 -7.08 -101.71
C GLY A 53 -31.06 -6.02 -101.18
N THR A 54 -30.85 -4.93 -101.94
CA THR A 54 -30.01 -3.80 -101.52
C THR A 54 -30.63 -3.09 -100.32
N GLN A 55 -31.95 -2.89 -100.33
CA GLN A 55 -32.68 -2.28 -99.21
C GLN A 55 -32.61 -3.15 -97.96
N SER A 56 -32.75 -4.48 -98.10
CA SER A 56 -32.60 -5.43 -97.00
C SER A 56 -31.18 -5.43 -96.41
N ALA A 57 -30.15 -5.40 -97.27
CA ALA A 57 -28.76 -5.28 -96.83
C ALA A 57 -28.49 -3.95 -96.09
N LEU A 58 -29.10 -2.85 -96.56
CA LEU A 58 -28.99 -1.54 -95.91
C LEU A 58 -29.61 -1.56 -94.51
N LEU A 59 -30.78 -2.20 -94.35
CA LEU A 59 -31.44 -2.38 -93.06
C LEU A 59 -30.59 -3.23 -92.12
N GLY A 60 -30.08 -4.38 -92.58
CA GLY A 60 -29.20 -5.23 -91.77
C GLY A 60 -27.89 -4.53 -91.37
N ALA A 61 -27.32 -3.71 -92.24
CA ALA A 61 -26.15 -2.89 -91.92
C ALA A 61 -26.46 -1.82 -90.87
N ALA A 62 -27.64 -1.19 -90.94
CA ALA A 62 -28.09 -0.24 -89.92
C ALA A 62 -28.31 -0.92 -88.56
N GLU A 63 -28.89 -2.12 -88.54
CA GLU A 63 -29.10 -2.93 -87.35
C GLU A 63 -27.77 -3.36 -86.70
N LEU A 64 -26.82 -3.84 -87.50
CA LEU A 64 -25.47 -4.18 -87.05
C LEU A 64 -24.76 -2.96 -86.46
N ASN A 65 -24.87 -1.80 -87.11
CA ASN A 65 -24.30 -0.55 -86.61
C ASN A 65 -24.92 -0.15 -85.26
N SER A 66 -26.22 -0.35 -85.07
CA SER A 66 -26.89 -0.16 -83.77
C SER A 66 -26.32 -1.10 -82.71
N GLY A 67 -26.22 -2.40 -83.01
CA GLY A 67 -25.67 -3.39 -82.07
C GLY A 67 -24.21 -3.14 -81.69
N VAL A 68 -23.38 -2.66 -82.63
CA VAL A 68 -21.99 -2.25 -82.35
C VAL A 68 -21.94 -1.04 -81.40
N ASN A 69 -22.84 -0.07 -81.58
CA ASN A 69 -22.92 1.09 -80.68
C ASN A 69 -23.38 0.69 -79.27
N GLU A 70 -24.35 -0.21 -79.15
CA GLU A 70 -24.77 -0.76 -77.85
C GLU A 70 -23.65 -1.53 -77.16
N LEU A 71 -22.92 -2.37 -77.90
CA LEU A 71 -21.77 -3.09 -77.37
C LEU A 71 -20.68 -2.12 -76.88
N LYS A 72 -20.41 -1.05 -77.64
CA LYS A 72 -19.45 -0.01 -77.24
C LYS A 72 -19.87 0.63 -75.91
N ILE A 73 -21.14 1.02 -75.76
CA ILE A 73 -21.68 1.59 -74.51
C ILE A 73 -21.54 0.59 -73.35
N GLY A 74 -21.82 -0.69 -73.60
CA GLY A 74 -21.63 -1.75 -72.61
C GLY A 74 -20.17 -1.92 -72.17
N LEU A 75 -19.23 -1.86 -73.11
CA LEU A 75 -17.79 -1.92 -72.82
C LEU A 75 -17.30 -0.69 -72.04
N ASP A 76 -17.73 0.51 -72.42
CA ASP A 76 -17.39 1.75 -71.72
C ASP A 76 -17.93 1.73 -70.27
N SER A 77 -19.12 1.14 -70.06
CA SER A 77 -19.71 0.93 -68.73
C SER A 77 -18.94 -0.10 -67.90
N LEU A 78 -18.52 -1.20 -68.53
CA LEU A 78 -17.73 -2.25 -67.87
C LEU A 78 -16.35 -1.73 -67.45
N ASP A 79 -15.68 -0.96 -68.31
CA ASP A 79 -14.39 -0.34 -68.01
C ASP A 79 -14.50 0.61 -66.81
N SER A 80 -15.56 1.44 -66.80
CA SER A 80 -15.86 2.33 -65.67
C SER A 80 -16.08 1.54 -64.37
N GLY A 81 -16.90 0.49 -64.41
CA GLY A 81 -17.16 -0.36 -63.24
C GLY A 81 -15.90 -1.11 -62.74
N ALA A 82 -15.02 -1.54 -63.66
CA ALA A 82 -13.74 -2.15 -63.30
C ALA A 82 -12.81 -1.12 -62.61
N GLY A 83 -12.80 0.12 -63.09
CA GLY A 83 -12.09 1.23 -62.46
C GLY A 83 -12.58 1.52 -61.04
N GLU A 84 -13.90 1.57 -60.83
CA GLU A 84 -14.51 1.75 -59.51
C GLU A 84 -14.17 0.60 -58.56
N LEU A 85 -14.22 -0.65 -59.02
CA LEU A 85 -13.86 -1.81 -58.22
C LEU A 85 -12.38 -1.79 -57.82
N ALA A 86 -11.48 -1.42 -58.74
CA ALA A 86 -10.06 -1.28 -58.47
C ALA A 86 -9.80 -0.20 -57.40
N ALA A 87 -10.47 0.95 -57.51
CA ALA A 87 -10.39 2.01 -56.51
C ALA A 87 -10.91 1.54 -55.14
N GLY A 88 -12.04 0.83 -55.11
CA GLY A 88 -12.60 0.25 -53.88
C GLY A 88 -11.65 -0.76 -53.23
N ALA A 89 -11.00 -1.62 -54.03
CA ALA A 89 -10.00 -2.57 -53.54
C ALA A 89 -8.76 -1.86 -52.97
N GLY A 90 -8.34 -0.74 -53.59
CA GLY A 90 -7.30 0.14 -53.07
C GLY A 90 -7.63 0.68 -51.69
N SER A 91 -8.81 1.30 -51.55
CA SER A 91 -9.31 1.82 -50.26
C SER A 91 -9.42 0.73 -49.19
N LEU A 92 -9.88 -0.47 -49.53
CA LEU A 92 -9.97 -1.59 -48.60
C LEU A 92 -8.58 -2.02 -48.11
N LYS A 93 -7.59 -2.06 -49.00
CA LYS A 93 -6.20 -2.40 -48.65
C LYS A 93 -5.60 -1.37 -47.68
N GLU A 94 -5.84 -0.08 -47.91
CA GLU A 94 -5.40 1.00 -47.02
C GLU A 94 -6.08 0.92 -45.64
N GLY A 95 -7.39 0.66 -45.62
CA GLY A 95 -8.14 0.43 -44.40
C GLY A 95 -7.62 -0.76 -43.59
N ALA A 96 -7.30 -1.87 -44.26
CA ALA A 96 -6.71 -3.05 -43.62
C ALA A 96 -5.31 -2.78 -43.06
N ALA A 97 -4.48 -1.99 -43.77
CA ALA A 97 -3.18 -1.59 -43.28
C ALA A 97 -3.29 -0.69 -42.03
N THR A 98 -4.22 0.27 -42.04
CA THR A 98 -4.51 1.13 -40.89
C THR A 98 -4.98 0.31 -39.69
N LEU A 99 -5.91 -0.62 -39.89
CA LEU A 99 -6.41 -1.51 -38.84
C LEU A 99 -5.30 -2.38 -38.24
N LYS A 100 -4.38 -2.91 -39.08
CA LYS A 100 -3.20 -3.65 -38.62
C LYS A 100 -2.27 -2.79 -37.75
N GLY A 101 -2.09 -1.52 -38.12
CA GLY A 101 -1.34 -0.55 -37.33
C GLY A 101 -1.97 -0.34 -35.95
N GLY A 102 -3.25 0.03 -35.92
CA GLY A 102 -3.97 0.28 -34.66
C GLY A 102 -4.06 -0.95 -33.75
N THR A 103 -4.22 -2.15 -34.30
CA THR A 103 -4.21 -3.39 -33.51
C THR A 103 -2.82 -3.72 -32.93
N SER A 104 -1.75 -3.36 -33.63
CA SER A 104 -0.37 -3.51 -33.12
C SER A 104 -0.09 -2.51 -31.97
N GLU A 105 -0.54 -1.27 -32.12
CA GLU A 105 -0.46 -0.25 -31.05
C GLU A 105 -1.27 -0.66 -29.82
N LEU A 106 -2.49 -1.14 -30.01
CA LEU A 106 -3.34 -1.65 -28.92
C LEU A 106 -2.66 -2.82 -28.18
N LYS A 107 -2.03 -3.75 -28.91
CA LYS A 107 -1.26 -4.85 -28.30
C LYS A 107 -0.07 -4.34 -27.47
N SER A 108 0.63 -3.32 -27.96
CA SER A 108 1.72 -2.69 -27.23
C SER A 108 1.20 -2.02 -25.95
N GLY A 109 0.17 -1.18 -26.06
CA GLY A 109 -0.45 -0.49 -24.93
C GLY A 109 -0.99 -1.43 -23.86
N THR A 110 -1.65 -2.52 -24.26
CA THR A 110 -2.13 -3.56 -23.32
C THR A 110 -1.00 -4.31 -22.63
N SER A 111 0.13 -4.52 -23.31
CA SER A 111 1.33 -5.12 -22.70
C SER A 111 1.96 -4.17 -21.67
N THR A 112 2.08 -2.88 -21.98
CA THR A 112 2.55 -1.85 -21.04
C THR A 112 1.64 -1.75 -19.82
N LEU A 113 0.32 -1.73 -20.03
CA LEU A 113 -0.65 -1.69 -18.93
C LEU A 113 -0.53 -2.91 -18.02
N LYS A 114 -0.33 -4.10 -18.59
CA LYS A 114 -0.11 -5.33 -17.82
C LYS A 114 1.15 -5.25 -16.96
N SER A 115 2.25 -4.74 -17.51
CA SER A 115 3.49 -4.55 -16.76
C SER A 115 3.30 -3.55 -15.61
N GLY A 116 2.70 -2.38 -15.89
CA GLY A 116 2.44 -1.37 -14.86
C GLY A 116 1.48 -1.87 -13.76
N ALA A 117 0.50 -2.70 -14.10
CA ALA A 117 -0.36 -3.36 -13.11
C ALA A 117 0.42 -4.36 -12.23
N GLY A 118 1.43 -5.04 -12.78
CA GLY A 118 2.37 -5.88 -12.03
C GLY A 118 3.19 -5.07 -11.03
N GLU A 119 3.81 -3.98 -11.50
CA GLU A 119 4.60 -3.08 -10.65
C GLU A 119 3.76 -2.48 -9.51
N LEU A 120 2.52 -2.08 -9.79
CA LEU A 120 1.60 -1.56 -8.76
C LEU A 120 1.26 -2.61 -7.71
N LYS A 121 1.05 -3.87 -8.13
CA LYS A 121 0.78 -4.98 -7.21
C LYS A 121 1.99 -5.26 -6.30
N ASP A 122 3.19 -5.24 -6.86
CA ASP A 122 4.42 -5.47 -6.10
C ASP A 122 4.66 -4.32 -5.11
N GLY A 123 4.47 -3.06 -5.54
CA GLY A 123 4.53 -1.89 -4.68
C GLY A 123 3.50 -1.91 -3.54
N ALA A 124 2.26 -2.32 -3.82
CA ALA A 124 1.23 -2.49 -2.80
C ALA A 124 1.57 -3.58 -1.77
N SER A 125 2.21 -4.67 -2.22
CA SER A 125 2.68 -5.74 -1.34
C SER A 125 3.82 -5.25 -0.42
N ALA A 126 4.80 -4.54 -0.99
CA ALA A 126 5.88 -3.93 -0.22
C ALA A 126 5.37 -2.91 0.82
N LEU A 127 4.38 -2.08 0.46
CA LEU A 127 3.76 -1.14 1.38
C LEU A 127 3.06 -1.85 2.54
N ARG A 128 2.35 -2.94 2.27
CA ARG A 128 1.69 -3.75 3.29
C ARG A 128 2.69 -4.33 4.27
N ASP A 129 3.78 -4.91 3.76
CA ASP A 129 4.81 -5.55 4.58
C ASP A 129 5.59 -4.51 5.41
N GLY A 130 5.87 -3.33 4.83
CA GLY A 130 6.43 -2.18 5.55
C GLY A 130 5.52 -1.66 6.65
N THR A 131 4.21 -1.62 6.41
CA THR A 131 3.20 -1.22 7.41
C THR A 131 3.11 -2.23 8.57
N ALA A 132 3.23 -3.52 8.28
CA ALA A 132 3.30 -4.56 9.31
C ALA A 132 4.56 -4.39 10.17
N THR A 133 5.71 -4.17 9.54
CA THR A 133 6.98 -3.91 10.24
C THR A 133 6.88 -2.69 11.16
N LEU A 134 6.28 -1.59 10.67
CA LEU A 134 6.08 -0.38 11.46
C LEU A 134 5.17 -0.61 12.67
N LYS A 135 4.11 -1.41 12.50
CA LYS A 135 3.20 -1.79 13.59
C LYS A 135 3.93 -2.58 14.67
N ASP A 136 4.76 -3.54 14.27
CA ASP A 136 5.53 -4.37 15.20
C ASP A 136 6.54 -3.50 15.97
N GLY A 137 7.30 -2.64 15.28
CA GLY A 137 8.23 -1.71 15.92
C GLY A 137 7.55 -0.71 16.86
N THR A 138 6.34 -0.25 16.53
CA THR A 138 5.55 0.62 17.43
C THR A 138 5.10 -0.13 18.69
N THR A 139 4.79 -1.42 18.56
CA THR A 139 4.41 -2.29 19.69
C THR A 139 5.62 -2.53 20.62
N GLU A 140 6.79 -2.78 20.05
CA GLU A 140 8.04 -2.91 20.79
C GLU A 140 8.41 -1.62 21.52
N LEU A 141 8.32 -0.47 20.83
CA LEU A 141 8.57 0.84 21.42
C LEU A 141 7.64 1.12 22.62
N LYS A 142 6.35 0.79 22.48
CA LYS A 142 5.38 0.92 23.58
C LYS A 142 5.79 0.06 24.78
N SER A 143 6.14 -1.20 24.55
CA SER A 143 6.58 -2.11 25.61
C SER A 143 7.85 -1.61 26.29
N GLY A 144 8.86 -1.17 25.53
CA GLY A 144 10.09 -0.59 26.08
C GLY A 144 9.84 0.67 26.90
N THR A 145 8.89 1.52 26.46
CA THR A 145 8.49 2.72 27.21
C THR A 145 7.80 2.36 28.53
N GLU A 146 6.93 1.34 28.54
CA GLU A 146 6.28 0.84 29.76
C GLU A 146 7.32 0.27 30.75
N GLN A 147 8.32 -0.46 30.26
CA GLN A 147 9.43 -0.97 31.09
C GLN A 147 10.27 0.18 31.67
N LEU A 148 10.57 1.20 30.87
CA LEU A 148 11.30 2.37 31.33
C LEU A 148 10.55 3.10 32.46
N VAL A 149 9.24 3.30 32.31
CA VAL A 149 8.39 3.91 33.35
C VAL A 149 8.44 3.10 34.65
N GLN A 150 8.34 1.77 34.55
CA GLN A 150 8.45 0.90 35.73
C GLN A 150 9.83 1.01 36.39
N GLY A 151 10.90 0.99 35.60
CA GLY A 151 12.27 1.15 36.12
C GLY A 151 12.50 2.50 36.80
N VAL A 152 11.94 3.58 36.25
CA VAL A 152 11.95 4.91 36.90
C VAL A 152 11.20 4.89 38.23
N GLY A 153 10.05 4.20 38.31
CA GLY A 153 9.33 4.00 39.56
C GLY A 153 10.18 3.28 40.62
N THR A 154 10.78 2.14 40.24
CA THR A 154 11.69 1.39 41.14
C THR A 154 12.87 2.23 41.61
N LEU A 155 13.46 3.05 40.72
CA LEU A 155 14.56 3.93 41.09
C LEU A 155 14.11 5.00 42.10
N ASN A 156 12.90 5.55 41.94
CA ASN A 156 12.35 6.52 42.89
C ASN A 156 12.14 5.89 44.28
N ASP A 157 11.54 4.70 44.34
CA ASP A 157 11.31 3.96 45.59
C ASP A 157 12.65 3.64 46.30
N GLY A 158 13.66 3.25 45.53
CA GLY A 158 15.01 3.03 46.05
C GLY A 158 15.68 4.30 46.58
N ALA A 159 15.47 5.44 45.91
CA ALA A 159 15.98 6.73 46.36
C ALA A 159 15.30 7.20 47.66
N GLU A 160 13.99 6.98 47.80
CA GLU A 160 13.25 7.23 49.04
C GLU A 160 13.76 6.34 50.18
N SER A 161 13.93 5.04 49.92
CA SER A 161 14.48 4.09 50.91
C SER A 161 15.89 4.49 51.37
N LEU A 162 16.75 4.94 50.44
CA LEU A 162 18.09 5.42 50.76
C LEU A 162 18.05 6.69 51.61
N LYS A 163 17.16 7.63 51.29
CA LYS A 163 16.95 8.85 52.07
C LYS A 163 16.52 8.52 53.50
N ASP A 164 15.57 7.61 53.67
CA ASP A 164 15.09 7.19 54.98
C ASP A 164 16.19 6.49 55.79
N GLY A 165 16.96 5.59 55.15
CA GLY A 165 18.12 4.95 55.76
C GLY A 165 19.21 5.93 56.19
N ALA A 166 19.48 6.96 55.37
CA ALA A 166 20.40 8.04 55.72
C ALA A 166 19.90 8.87 56.91
N GLY A 167 18.58 9.11 56.99
CA GLY A 167 17.94 9.74 58.14
C GLY A 167 18.10 8.92 59.42
N ALA A 168 17.80 7.62 59.36
CA ALA A 168 17.96 6.71 60.48
C ALA A 168 19.42 6.61 60.96
N LEU A 169 20.38 6.57 60.03
CA LEU A 169 21.80 6.59 60.36
C LEU A 169 22.20 7.88 61.09
N ARG A 170 21.75 9.04 60.59
CA ARG A 170 22.01 10.34 61.25
C ARG A 170 21.46 10.36 62.66
N ASP A 171 20.21 9.91 62.85
CA ASP A 171 19.57 9.91 64.16
C ASP A 171 20.29 8.94 65.13
N GLY A 172 20.73 7.77 64.65
CA GLY A 172 21.56 6.84 65.43
C GLY A 172 22.92 7.42 65.82
N VAL A 173 23.55 8.22 64.96
CA VAL A 173 24.78 8.96 65.29
C VAL A 173 24.54 9.97 66.41
N LEU A 174 23.42 10.70 66.38
CA LEU A 174 23.06 11.63 67.46
C LEU A 174 22.83 10.91 68.78
N THR A 175 22.11 9.79 68.77
CA THR A 175 21.93 8.96 69.98
C THR A 175 23.24 8.43 70.53
N LEU A 176 24.17 8.03 69.67
CA LEU A 176 25.51 7.59 70.09
C LEU A 176 26.29 8.73 70.75
N ASP A 177 26.24 9.93 70.16
CA ASP A 177 26.88 11.14 70.70
C ASP A 177 26.33 11.51 72.08
N GLU A 178 25.00 11.50 72.26
CA GLU A 178 24.34 11.71 73.56
C GLU A 178 24.74 10.65 74.60
N GLY A 179 24.81 9.38 74.18
CA GLY A 179 25.27 8.28 75.04
C GLY A 179 26.73 8.41 75.44
N MET A 180 27.60 8.89 74.55
CA MET A 180 28.99 9.22 74.86
C MET A 180 29.10 10.37 75.87
N GLY A 181 28.29 11.42 75.72
CA GLY A 181 28.22 12.50 76.71
C GLY A 181 27.82 12.01 78.09
N THR A 182 26.80 11.15 78.16
CA THR A 182 26.35 10.53 79.42
C THR A 182 27.45 9.65 80.04
N LEU A 183 28.20 8.91 79.23
CA LEU A 183 29.32 8.09 79.69
C LEU A 183 30.45 8.95 80.26
N ASP A 184 30.78 10.07 79.61
CA ASP A 184 31.80 11.02 80.09
C ASP A 184 31.40 11.63 81.44
N GLU A 185 30.15 12.10 81.56
CA GLU A 185 29.60 12.59 82.84
C GLU A 185 29.65 11.52 83.94
N GLY A 186 29.26 10.29 83.64
CA GLY A 186 29.33 9.17 84.58
C GLY A 186 30.76 8.82 84.99
N ALA A 187 31.73 8.91 84.07
CA ALA A 187 33.14 8.71 84.37
C ALA A 187 33.69 9.81 85.28
N LEU A 188 33.34 11.08 85.03
CA LEU A 188 33.69 12.19 85.91
C LEU A 188 33.10 12.01 87.30
N ALA A 189 31.82 11.67 87.41
CA ALA A 189 31.17 11.41 88.69
C ALA A 189 31.80 10.25 89.46
N LEU A 190 32.25 9.19 88.76
CA LEU A 190 32.98 8.09 89.38
C LEU A 190 34.35 8.55 89.92
N VAL A 191 35.08 9.37 89.15
CA VAL A 191 36.36 9.94 89.60
C VAL A 191 36.15 10.81 90.83
N ASP A 192 35.16 11.70 90.82
CA ASP A 192 34.81 12.55 91.97
C ASP A 192 34.44 11.70 93.19
N GLY A 193 33.59 10.67 93.01
CA GLY A 193 33.23 9.75 94.09
C GLY A 193 34.42 8.92 94.60
N MET A 194 35.40 8.61 93.76
CA MET A 194 36.65 7.96 94.20
C MET A 194 37.51 8.90 95.05
N PHE A 195 37.59 10.19 94.70
CA PHE A 195 38.25 11.20 95.54
C PHE A 195 37.53 11.35 96.89
N GLU A 196 36.20 11.47 96.88
CA GLU A 196 35.41 11.56 98.11
C GLU A 196 35.56 10.31 98.98
N PHE A 197 35.53 9.12 98.38
CA PHE A 197 35.73 7.86 99.12
C PHE A 197 37.13 7.75 99.75
N ASP A 198 38.16 8.19 99.04
CA ASP A 198 39.53 8.19 99.56
C ASP A 198 39.73 9.22 100.67
N GLU A 199 39.25 10.45 100.47
CA GLU A 199 39.40 11.55 101.43
C GLU A 199 38.50 11.36 102.66
N GLU A 200 37.24 11.04 102.45
CA GLU A 200 36.26 10.94 103.54
C GLU A 200 36.17 9.56 104.17
N GLY A 201 36.41 8.51 103.39
CA GLY A 201 36.35 7.13 103.88
C GLY A 201 37.72 6.65 104.37
N ILE A 202 38.64 6.45 103.43
CA ILE A 202 39.94 5.81 103.70
C ILE A 202 40.81 6.69 104.62
N SER A 203 41.00 7.97 104.27
CA SER A 203 41.89 8.87 105.02
C SER A 203 41.37 9.12 106.44
N LYS A 204 40.07 9.39 106.65
CA LYS A 204 39.53 9.54 108.01
C LYS A 204 39.68 8.29 108.87
N LEU A 205 39.48 7.10 108.29
CA LEU A 205 39.72 5.84 109.00
C LEU A 205 41.20 5.68 109.37
N THR A 206 42.09 5.99 108.43
CA THR A 206 43.55 5.94 108.63
C THR A 206 44.00 6.97 109.67
N ASP A 207 43.42 8.17 109.71
CA ASP A 207 43.75 9.19 110.72
C ASP A 207 43.29 8.79 112.13
N LEU A 208 42.12 8.16 112.25
CA LEU A 208 41.54 7.73 113.53
C LEU A 208 42.29 6.54 114.15
N PHE A 209 42.73 5.60 113.31
CA PHE A 209 43.24 4.31 113.75
C PHE A 209 44.70 4.03 113.35
N GLY A 210 45.32 4.90 112.54
CA GLY A 210 46.68 4.74 112.06
C GLY A 210 46.88 3.43 111.28
N ASP A 211 48.08 2.86 111.42
CA ASP A 211 48.41 1.51 110.91
C ASP A 211 47.75 0.39 111.75
N ASP A 212 47.07 0.73 112.85
CA ASP A 212 46.48 -0.21 113.81
C ASP A 212 45.02 -0.56 113.48
N VAL A 213 44.55 -0.32 112.25
CA VAL A 213 43.19 -0.68 111.82
C VAL A 213 42.91 -2.17 112.02
N GLU A 214 43.92 -3.01 111.79
CA GLU A 214 43.81 -4.46 112.00
C GLU A 214 43.63 -4.81 113.48
N ASP A 215 44.31 -4.10 114.38
CA ASP A 215 44.13 -4.24 115.83
C ASP A 215 42.73 -3.80 116.27
N VAL A 216 42.17 -2.76 115.64
CA VAL A 216 40.80 -2.31 115.91
C VAL A 216 39.78 -3.33 115.47
N ILE A 217 39.96 -3.93 114.28
CA ILE A 217 39.11 -5.02 113.79
C ILE A 217 39.18 -6.22 114.74
N ASP A 218 40.37 -6.59 115.19
CA ASP A 218 40.56 -7.71 116.09
C ASP A 218 39.95 -7.44 117.47
N ARG A 219 40.03 -6.20 117.97
CA ARG A 219 39.30 -5.77 119.16
C ARG A 219 37.78 -5.84 118.98
N LEU A 220 37.25 -5.39 117.84
CA LEU A 220 35.81 -5.49 117.56
C LEU A 220 35.34 -6.94 117.51
N LYS A 221 36.11 -7.83 116.89
CA LYS A 221 35.83 -9.28 116.90
C LYS A 221 35.88 -9.83 118.32
N ALA A 222 36.90 -9.51 119.10
CA ALA A 222 37.01 -9.96 120.48
C ALA A 222 35.84 -9.47 121.34
N VAL A 223 35.40 -8.21 121.17
CA VAL A 223 34.20 -7.67 121.85
C VAL A 223 32.93 -8.37 121.38
N ALA A 224 32.77 -8.61 120.08
CA ALA A 224 31.62 -9.31 119.53
C ALA A 224 31.54 -10.75 120.04
N ASP A 225 32.68 -11.46 120.12
CA ASP A 225 32.74 -12.82 120.65
C ASP A 225 32.51 -12.85 122.17
N ALA A 226 33.08 -11.92 122.93
CA ALA A 226 32.75 -11.77 124.36
C ALA A 226 31.26 -11.48 124.58
N GLY A 227 30.64 -10.71 123.70
CA GLY A 227 29.20 -10.43 123.72
C GLY A 227 28.35 -11.68 123.50
N LYS A 228 28.82 -12.66 122.72
CA LYS A 228 28.11 -13.95 122.53
C LYS A 228 28.17 -14.82 123.79
N GLU A 229 29.23 -14.72 124.58
CA GLU A 229 29.37 -15.46 125.84
C GLU A 229 28.68 -14.75 127.02
N TYR A 230 28.31 -13.48 126.86
CA TYR A 230 27.66 -12.69 127.90
C TYR A 230 26.16 -12.97 127.97
N ASN A 231 25.75 -13.82 128.92
CA ASN A 231 24.34 -14.08 129.20
C ASN A 231 23.72 -13.04 130.17
N THR A 232 24.33 -12.82 131.34
CA THR A 232 23.85 -11.83 132.34
C THR A 232 24.98 -11.39 133.30
N PHE A 233 24.86 -10.18 133.87
CA PHE A 233 25.84 -9.58 134.79
C PHE A 233 26.14 -10.44 136.04
N THR A 234 25.19 -11.26 136.49
CA THR A 234 25.35 -12.04 137.72
C THR A 234 26.00 -13.41 137.52
N GLN A 235 26.42 -13.76 136.29
CA GLN A 235 26.96 -15.09 135.91
C GLN A 235 26.04 -16.23 136.38
N LEU A 236 24.91 -16.44 135.67
CA LEU A 236 24.00 -17.54 135.98
C LEU A 236 24.71 -18.91 135.83
N PRO A 237 24.56 -19.85 136.79
CA PRO A 237 25.01 -21.22 136.64
C PRO A 237 24.33 -21.91 135.44
N ALA A 238 25.00 -22.91 134.85
CA ALA A 238 24.72 -23.48 133.53
C ALA A 238 23.31 -24.07 133.27
N ASP A 239 22.40 -24.10 134.25
CA ASP A 239 21.07 -24.70 134.12
C ASP A 239 19.97 -23.91 134.88
N VAL A 240 20.13 -22.60 135.02
CA VAL A 240 19.15 -21.74 135.70
C VAL A 240 18.65 -20.63 134.79
N ASP A 241 17.34 -20.63 134.54
CA ASP A 241 16.67 -19.54 133.82
C ASP A 241 16.42 -18.37 134.78
N GLY A 242 17.14 -17.26 134.59
CA GLY A 242 17.12 -16.11 135.49
C GLY A 242 16.42 -14.92 134.85
N SER A 243 15.48 -14.30 135.57
CA SER A 243 14.89 -13.02 135.16
C SER A 243 15.41 -11.88 136.04
N VAL A 244 15.93 -10.82 135.42
CA VAL A 244 16.30 -9.59 136.12
C VAL A 244 15.07 -8.71 136.24
N LYS A 245 14.58 -8.52 137.47
CA LYS A 245 13.48 -7.60 137.76
C LYS A 245 14.06 -6.27 138.26
N PHE A 246 14.10 -5.27 137.39
CA PHE A 246 14.49 -3.92 137.80
C PHE A 246 13.38 -3.33 138.69
N ILE A 247 13.66 -3.18 139.99
CA ILE A 247 12.79 -2.43 140.91
C ILE A 247 13.30 -1.00 140.94
N ILE A 248 12.63 -0.12 140.21
CA ILE A 248 12.90 1.31 140.24
C ILE A 248 12.08 1.92 141.37
N LYS A 249 12.75 2.43 142.41
CA LYS A 249 12.12 3.21 143.47
C LYS A 249 12.03 4.67 142.98
N THR A 250 10.83 5.14 142.67
CA THR A 250 10.58 6.54 142.32
C THR A 250 10.16 7.32 143.56
N GLU A 251 10.64 8.56 143.71
CA GLU A 251 10.12 9.49 144.73
C GLU A 251 8.67 9.91 144.42
N GLY A 252 7.94 10.34 145.45
CA GLY A 252 6.52 10.70 145.34
C GLY A 252 6.30 11.91 144.43
N VAL A 253 5.28 11.83 143.58
CA VAL A 253 4.90 12.90 142.64
C VAL A 253 4.40 14.13 143.41
N GLU A 254 5.19 15.20 143.44
CA GLU A 254 4.69 16.51 143.88
C GLU A 254 3.79 17.10 142.79
N LYS A 255 2.57 17.50 143.17
CA LYS A 255 1.66 18.25 142.29
C LYS A 255 1.96 19.73 142.39
N GLN A 256 2.48 20.33 141.31
CA GLN A 256 2.14 21.69 140.88
C GLN A 256 2.08 21.73 139.36
#